data_AF-A0A2D7NAE7-F1
#
_entry.id   AF-A0A2D7NAE7-F1
#
_cell.length_a   1.000
_cell.length_b   1.000
_cell.length_c   1.000
_cell.angle_alpha   90.00
_cell.angle_beta   90.00
_cell.angle_gamma   90.00
#
_symmetry.space_group_name_H-M   'P 1'
#
loop_
_entity.id
_entity.type
_entity.pdbx_description
1 polymer ?
#
loop_
_entity_poly.entity_id
_entity_poly.type
_entity_poly.pdbx_seq_one_letter_code
_entity_poly.pdbx_strand_id
1 'polypeptide(L)' 'MEQKDTKDKDVLDIEKILDELPKLLVTQAYKKLKSGEDLTASEMKVCLDVCKAYSADALNKKPDNILDSVPFDTNG' A
#
# COMPACT_ATOMS: atom_id res chain seq x y z
N MET A 1 43.33 13.47 -29.80
CA MET A 1 42.72 13.61 -28.46
C MET A 1 41.39 12.89 -28.51
N GLU A 2 41.37 11.63 -28.07
CA GLU A 2 40.12 10.86 -27.98
C GLU A 2 39.38 11.28 -26.70
N GLN A 3 38.17 11.79 -26.88
CA GLN A 3 37.22 12.05 -25.82
C GLN A 3 36.69 10.71 -25.31
N LYS A 4 36.95 10.39 -24.04
CA LYS A 4 36.29 9.27 -23.35
C LYS A 4 35.03 9.80 -22.68
N ASP A 5 33.90 9.72 -23.39
CA ASP A 5 32.57 9.76 -22.80
C ASP A 5 32.46 8.65 -21.76
N THR A 6 32.58 9.04 -20.49
CA THR A 6 32.35 8.13 -19.37
C THR A 6 30.86 8.15 -19.12
N LYS A 7 30.18 7.10 -19.59
CA LYS A 7 28.77 6.79 -19.35
C LYS A 7 28.44 6.96 -17.86
N ASP A 8 27.69 7.99 -17.53
CA ASP A 8 26.91 8.10 -16.30
C ASP A 8 25.91 6.93 -16.28
N LYS A 9 26.34 5.82 -15.67
CA LYS A 9 25.46 4.70 -15.32
C LYS A 9 24.76 5.04 -14.02
N ASP A 10 23.47 4.75 -14.00
CA ASP A 10 22.53 4.87 -12.88
C ASP A 10 22.00 6.28 -12.58
N VAL A 11 21.38 6.89 -13.60
CA VAL A 11 20.19 7.71 -13.32
C VAL A 11 19.09 6.72 -12.94
N LEU A 12 19.02 6.39 -11.65
CA LEU A 12 17.83 5.74 -11.08
C LEU A 12 16.63 6.60 -11.46
N ASP A 13 15.74 6.06 -12.30
CA ASP A 13 14.49 6.75 -12.65
C ASP A 13 13.73 7.01 -11.35
N ILE A 14 13.78 8.26 -10.88
CA ILE A 14 13.16 8.68 -9.62
C ILE A 14 11.67 8.31 -9.62
N GLU A 15 11.03 8.35 -10.78
CA GLU A 15 9.65 7.93 -10.99
C GLU A 15 9.41 6.45 -10.65
N LYS A 16 10.32 5.55 -11.02
CA LYS A 16 10.24 4.12 -10.65
C LYS A 16 10.40 3.93 -9.15
N ILE A 17 11.34 4.65 -8.54
CA ILE A 17 11.54 4.61 -7.09
C ILE A 17 10.26 5.07 -6.36
N LEU A 18 9.65 6.15 -6.83
CA LEU A 18 8.43 6.69 -6.23
C LEU A 18 7.23 5.73 -6.34
N ASP A 19 7.14 4.92 -7.40
CA ASP A 19 6.09 3.89 -7.56
C ASP A 19 6.37 2.62 -6.73
N GLU A 20 7.63 2.24 -6.57
CA GLU A 20 8.02 1.03 -5.84
C GLU A 20 8.04 1.21 -4.32
N LEU A 21 8.42 2.39 -3.82
CA LEU A 21 8.54 2.68 -2.39
C LEU A 21 7.24 2.41 -1.61
N PRO A 22 6.05 2.89 -2.03
CA PRO A 22 4.79 2.61 -1.34
C PRO A 22 4.49 1.11 -1.26
N LYS A 23 4.72 0.37 -2.36
CA LYS A 23 4.50 -1.08 -2.43
C LYS A 23 5.38 -1.83 -1.45
N LEU A 24 6.66 -1.43 -1.35
CA LEU A 24 7.61 -2.02 -0.41
C LEU A 24 7.20 -1.74 1.04
N LEU A 25 6.82 -0.49 1.36
CA LEU A 25 6.37 -0.09 2.69
C LEU A 25 5.12 -0.87 3.14
N VAL A 26 4.11 -0.97 2.29
CA VAL A 26 2.87 -1.71 2.58
C VAL A 26 3.16 -3.20 2.76
N THR A 27 4.01 -3.79 1.91
CA THR A 27 4.37 -5.20 1.99
C THR A 27 5.10 -5.53 3.30
N GLN A 28 6.04 -4.66 3.70
CA GLN A 28 6.79 -4.83 4.94
C GLN A 28 5.90 -4.65 6.18
N ALA A 29 5.01 -3.65 6.17
CA ALA A 29 4.01 -3.47 7.22
C ALA A 29 3.09 -4.69 7.32
N TYR A 30 2.57 -5.21 6.20
CA TYR A 30 1.74 -6.41 6.17
C TYR A 30 2.46 -7.63 6.73
N LYS A 31 3.72 -7.86 6.31
CA LYS A 31 4.53 -8.97 6.79
C LYS A 31 4.78 -8.89 8.30
N LYS A 32 5.09 -7.70 8.81
CA LYS A 32 5.28 -7.46 10.25
C LYS A 32 4.00 -7.68 11.04
N LEU A 33 2.86 -7.15 10.58
CA LEU A 33 1.57 -7.36 11.23
C LEU A 33 1.13 -8.82 11.26
N LYS A 34 1.58 -9.63 10.28
CA LYS A 34 1.25 -11.06 10.16
C LYS A 34 2.28 -12.00 10.78
N SER A 35 3.49 -11.54 11.11
CA SER A 35 4.57 -12.42 11.59
C SER A 35 4.30 -13.00 12.97
N GLY A 36 3.40 -12.37 13.75
CA GLY A 36 3.10 -12.78 15.13
C GLY A 36 4.22 -12.47 16.12
N GLU A 37 5.25 -11.72 15.69
CA GLU A 37 6.28 -11.19 16.57
C GLU A 37 5.73 -10.02 17.38
N ASP A 38 6.21 -9.85 18.62
CA ASP A 38 5.86 -8.71 19.45
C ASP A 38 6.41 -7.42 18.82
N LEU A 39 5.51 -6.66 18.21
CA LEU A 39 5.79 -5.35 17.65
C LEU A 39 5.86 -4.31 18.77
N THR A 40 6.89 -3.47 18.74
CA THR A 40 6.91 -2.31 19.62
C THR A 40 5.78 -1.35 19.28
N ALA A 41 5.32 -0.55 20.26
CA ALA A 41 4.26 0.44 20.03
C ALA A 41 4.59 1.41 18.87
N SER A 42 5.88 1.77 18.72
CA SER A 42 6.36 2.59 17.60
C SER A 42 6.24 1.89 16.26
N GLU A 43 6.57 0.61 16.18
CA GLU A 43 6.46 -0.17 14.93
C GLU A 43 5.00 -0.42 14.55
N MET A 44 4.16 -0.73 15.53
CA MET A 44 2.74 -0.93 15.31
C MET A 44 2.08 0.36 14.81
N LYS A 45 2.42 1.52 15.42
CA LYS A 45 1.95 2.83 14.94
C LYS A 45 2.34 3.06 13.48
N VAL A 46 3.61 2.85 13.14
CA VAL A 46 4.10 3.03 11.77
C VAL A 46 3.39 2.10 10.78
N CYS A 47 3.20 0.82 11.12
CA CYS A 47 2.49 -0.12 10.25
C CYS A 47 1.04 0.30 10.03
N LEU A 48 0.34 0.76 11.07
CA LEU A 48 -1.04 1.24 10.97
C LEU A 48 -1.16 2.54 10.17
N ASP A 49 -0.20 3.46 10.32
CA ASP A 49 -0.18 4.72 9.55
C ASP A 49 0.08 4.46 8.07
N VAL A 50 0.99 3.53 7.74
CA VAL A 50 1.23 3.06 6.36
C VAL A 50 -0.01 2.39 5.79
N CYS A 51 -0.66 1.51 6.56
CA CYS A 51 -1.93 0.93 6.14
C CYS A 51 -2.95 2.05 5.86
N LYS A 52 -3.21 2.96 6.78
CA LYS A 52 -4.18 4.06 6.58
C LYS A 52 -3.89 4.92 5.35
N ALA A 53 -2.63 5.31 5.15
CA ALA A 53 -2.23 6.17 4.04
C ALA A 53 -2.44 5.52 2.66
N TYR A 54 -2.27 4.20 2.55
CA TYR A 54 -2.28 3.49 1.27
C TYR A 54 -3.43 2.48 1.10
N SER A 55 -4.28 2.28 2.12
CA SER A 55 -5.44 1.37 2.05
C SER A 55 -6.77 2.06 1.76
N ALA A 56 -6.79 3.40 1.68
CA ALA A 56 -8.00 4.18 1.52
C ALA A 56 -8.81 3.81 0.26
N ASP A 57 -8.16 3.54 -0.86
CA ASP A 57 -8.88 3.12 -2.09
C ASP A 57 -9.48 1.70 -1.99
N ALA A 58 -8.85 0.80 -1.23
CA ALA A 58 -9.29 -0.60 -1.12
C ALA A 58 -10.31 -0.84 0.01
N LEU A 59 -10.24 -0.08 1.11
CA LEU A 59 -11.11 -0.24 2.28
C LEU A 59 -12.42 0.56 2.21
N ASN A 60 -12.52 1.56 1.33
CA ASN A 60 -13.76 2.31 1.11
C ASN A 60 -14.80 1.56 0.28
N LYS A 61 -14.49 0.36 -0.23
CA LYS A 61 -15.49 -0.49 -0.85
C LYS A 61 -16.39 -1.04 0.24
N LYS A 62 -17.59 -0.44 0.37
CA LYS A 62 -18.66 -0.93 1.25
C LYS A 62 -18.75 -2.45 1.06
N PRO A 63 -18.66 -3.26 2.13
CA PRO A 63 -18.86 -4.70 1.99
C PRO A 63 -20.23 -4.92 1.34
N ASP A 64 -20.29 -5.76 0.30
CA ASP A 64 -21.53 -6.09 -0.39
C ASP A 64 -22.52 -6.61 0.65
N ASN A 65 -23.50 -5.78 1.01
CA ASN A 65 -24.50 -6.14 1.99
C ASN A 65 -25.56 -6.95 1.28
N ILE A 66 -25.81 -8.17 1.76
CA ILE A 66 -26.85 -9.05 1.20
C ILE A 66 -28.24 -8.38 1.20
N LEU A 67 -28.48 -7.43 2.12
CA LEU A 67 -29.72 -6.67 2.22
C LEU A 67 -29.88 -5.62 1.11
N ASP A 68 -28.79 -5.22 0.43
CA ASP A 68 -28.85 -4.28 -0.71
C ASP A 68 -29.43 -4.94 -1.97
N SER A 69 -29.44 -6.28 -2.05
CA SER A 69 -29.97 -7.06 -3.20
C SER A 69 -31.40 -7.55 -3.00
N VAL A 70 -31.99 -7.34 -1.82
CA VAL A 70 -33.34 -7.83 -1.54
C VAL A 70 -34.32 -6.73 -1.93
N PRO A 71 -35.21 -6.95 -2.92
CA PRO A 71 -36.26 -5.99 -3.20
C PRO A 71 -37.14 -5.89 -1.95
N PHE A 72 -37.20 -4.71 -1.33
CA PHE A 72 -38.17 -4.46 -0.28
C PHE A 72 -39.55 -4.72 -0.85
N ASP A 73 -40.30 -5.62 -0.20
CA ASP A 73 -41.69 -5.89 -0.55
C ASP A 73 -42.48 -4.60 -0.38
N THR A 74 -42.65 -3.89 -1.49
CA THR A 74 -43.26 -2.55 -1.58
C THR A 74 -44.75 -2.65 -1.88
N ASN A 75 -45.31 -3.86 -1.79
CA ASN A 75 -46.74 -4.12 -1.96
C ASN A 75 -47.38 -4.42 -0.60
N GLY A 76 -47.81 -3.35 0.08
CA GLY A 76 -48.69 -3.40 1.25
C GLY A 76 -49.59 -2.18 1.28
#